data_AF-A0A504YUC7-F1
#
_entry.id   AF-A0A504YUC7-F1
#
_cell.length_a   1.000
_cell.length_b   1.000
_cell.length_c   1.000
_cell.angle_alpha   90.00
_cell.angle_beta   90.00
_cell.angle_gamma   90.00
#
_symmetry.space_group_name_H-M   'P 1'
#
loop_
_entity.id
_entity.type
_entity.pdbx_description
1 polymer ?
#
loop_
_entity_poly.entity_id
_entity_poly.type
_entity_poly.pdbx_seq_one_letter_code
_entity_poly.pdbx_strand_id
1 'polypeptide(L)'
;MHYSFYATKSGVSNCLFILHYARSCPNALVNSIFEHMLQTRVVESRHVLRVLPVAATCHASAAELARCFRILWSAFLGQEKSVNTKEQNRKESKDETVNSDSNFVDACEGPEDEKKKTISSNCVHSACPPVELPHARPNTLHGPKTFLVAFKARNYDRLSRDTAIETVVSTVREIDASWRICPTTPSVTVFVNVLRNVACISLLEDFDRFRKYNLAELISPVSNTSAPLVNTSTKVE
;
A
#
# COMPACT_ATOMS: atom_id res chain seq x y z
N MET A 1 8.18 11.86 -25.21
CA MET A 1 7.03 11.45 -24.38
C MET A 1 7.51 10.40 -23.40
N HIS A 2 7.65 10.73 -22.12
CA HIS A 2 7.99 9.74 -21.10
C HIS A 2 6.68 9.08 -20.67
N TYR A 3 6.41 7.86 -21.12
CA TYR A 3 5.22 7.13 -20.66
C TYR A 3 5.30 7.01 -19.13
N SER A 4 4.28 7.47 -18.40
CA SER A 4 4.30 7.41 -16.93
C SER A 4 3.91 6.02 -16.40
N PHE A 5 3.42 5.13 -17.27
CA PHE A 5 2.89 3.81 -16.92
C PHE A 5 3.53 2.71 -17.75
N TYR A 6 4.04 1.66 -17.09
CA TYR A 6 4.64 0.50 -17.75
C TYR A 6 4.08 -0.80 -17.21
N ALA A 7 3.55 -1.64 -18.10
CA ALA A 7 3.13 -2.99 -17.73
C ALA A 7 4.35 -3.88 -17.50
N THR A 8 4.44 -4.49 -16.32
CA THR A 8 5.48 -5.44 -15.93
C THR A 8 4.97 -6.86 -16.02
N LYS A 9 5.82 -7.76 -16.55
CA LYS A 9 5.51 -9.20 -16.61
C LYS A 9 5.54 -9.80 -15.21
N SER A 10 4.37 -9.91 -14.58
CA SER A 10 4.19 -10.56 -13.29
C SER A 10 4.28 -12.10 -13.38
N GLY A 11 4.08 -12.66 -14.58
CA GLY A 11 3.98 -14.10 -14.82
C GLY A 11 2.81 -14.78 -14.09
N VAL A 12 1.81 -13.99 -13.71
CA VAL A 12 0.53 -14.46 -13.16
C VAL A 12 -0.55 -14.15 -14.18
N SER A 13 -1.32 -15.17 -14.58
CA SER A 13 -2.44 -15.01 -15.50
C SER A 13 -3.51 -14.06 -14.93
N ASN A 14 -4.15 -13.27 -15.80
CA ASN A 14 -5.23 -12.35 -15.41
C ASN A 14 -4.81 -11.37 -14.29
N CYS A 15 -3.55 -10.95 -14.31
CA CYS A 15 -2.95 -10.00 -13.36
C CYS A 15 -1.96 -9.07 -14.03
N LEU A 16 -2.37 -7.83 -14.32
CA LEU A 16 -1.46 -6.81 -14.78
C LEU A 16 -0.81 -6.12 -13.58
N PHE A 17 0.52 -6.01 -13.62
CA PHE A 17 1.26 -5.20 -12.66
C PHE A 17 1.76 -3.96 -13.41
N ILE A 18 1.36 -2.77 -12.98
CA ILE A 18 1.69 -1.52 -13.68
C ILE A 18 2.63 -0.73 -12.79
N LEU A 19 3.81 -0.41 -13.32
CA LEU A 19 4.73 0.54 -12.71
C LEU A 19 4.31 1.95 -13.12
N HIS A 20 4.22 2.82 -12.12
CA HIS A 20 3.89 4.22 -12.26
C HIS A 20 5.08 5.07 -11.85
N TYR A 21 5.57 5.92 -12.76
CA TYR A 21 6.72 6.79 -12.54
C TYR A 21 6.32 8.27 -12.38
N ALA A 22 5.05 8.60 -12.16
CA ALA A 22 4.72 9.98 -11.80
C ALA A 22 5.03 10.26 -10.33
N ARG A 23 5.13 11.55 -9.99
CA ARG A 23 5.44 12.03 -8.64
C ARG A 23 4.30 11.82 -7.63
N SER A 24 3.14 11.35 -8.08
CA SER A 24 2.02 11.03 -7.19
C SER A 24 2.14 9.63 -6.61
N CYS A 25 1.74 9.46 -5.35
CA CYS A 25 1.68 8.14 -4.74
C CYS A 25 0.60 7.27 -5.45
N PRO A 26 0.80 5.94 -5.56
CA PRO A 26 -0.16 5.04 -6.23
C PRO A 26 -1.57 5.13 -5.64
N ASN A 27 -1.68 5.31 -4.32
CA ASN A 27 -2.95 5.45 -3.61
C ASN A 27 -3.76 6.65 -4.12
N ALA A 28 -3.13 7.83 -4.23
CA ALA A 28 -3.80 9.04 -4.71
C ALA A 28 -4.29 8.88 -6.15
N LEU A 29 -3.46 8.28 -7.01
CA LEU A 29 -3.83 8.02 -8.39
C LEU A 29 -5.04 7.08 -8.48
N VAL A 30 -5.00 5.92 -7.81
CA VAL A 30 -6.13 4.98 -7.87
C VAL A 30 -7.37 5.61 -7.27
N ASN A 31 -7.26 6.31 -6.14
CA ASN A 31 -8.41 7.02 -5.56
C ASN A 31 -9.00 8.03 -6.55
N SER A 32 -8.19 8.82 -7.28
CA SER A 32 -8.71 9.74 -8.30
C SER A 32 -9.47 9.04 -9.43
N ILE A 33 -9.05 7.83 -9.82
CA ILE A 33 -9.74 7.03 -10.84
C ILE A 33 -11.12 6.61 -10.32
N PHE A 34 -11.19 6.10 -9.09
CA PHE A 34 -12.46 5.69 -8.48
C PHE A 34 -13.39 6.88 -8.22
N GLU A 35 -12.86 8.01 -7.77
CA GLU A 35 -13.63 9.24 -7.59
C GLU A 35 -14.20 9.75 -8.91
N HIS A 36 -13.41 9.75 -9.98
CA HIS A 36 -13.87 10.11 -11.33
C HIS A 36 -14.99 9.18 -11.81
N MET A 37 -14.87 7.86 -11.61
CA MET A 37 -15.95 6.92 -11.95
C MET A 37 -17.22 7.16 -11.12
N LEU A 38 -17.09 7.47 -9.82
CA LEU A 38 -18.24 7.81 -8.96
C LEU A 38 -18.92 9.11 -9.37
N GLN A 39 -18.15 10.11 -9.82
CA GLN A 39 -18.66 11.40 -10.28
C GLN A 39 -19.36 11.27 -11.63
N THR A 40 -18.72 10.62 -12.61
CA THR A 40 -19.26 10.44 -13.97
C THR A 40 -20.36 9.39 -14.04
N ARG A 41 -20.43 8.48 -13.06
CA ARG A 41 -21.31 7.30 -13.06
C ARG A 41 -21.06 6.38 -14.27
N VAL A 42 -19.83 6.40 -14.81
CA VAL A 42 -19.41 5.52 -15.90
C VAL A 42 -18.23 4.65 -15.44
N VAL A 43 -18.33 3.34 -15.63
CA VAL A 43 -17.19 2.43 -15.48
C VAL A 43 -16.43 2.41 -16.81
N GLU A 44 -15.24 3.00 -16.84
CA GLU A 44 -14.45 3.18 -18.08
C GLU A 44 -13.71 1.91 -18.54
N SER A 45 -13.98 0.74 -17.94
CA SER A 45 -13.36 -0.53 -18.32
C SER A 45 -14.32 -1.71 -18.21
N ARG A 46 -14.41 -2.49 -19.30
CA ARG A 46 -15.19 -3.74 -19.34
C ARG A 46 -14.42 -4.97 -18.90
N HIS A 47 -13.09 -4.91 -18.93
CA HIS A 47 -12.21 -6.07 -18.74
C HIS A 47 -11.45 -6.04 -17.42
N VAL A 48 -11.39 -4.89 -16.76
CA VAL A 48 -10.70 -4.74 -15.49
C VAL A 48 -11.69 -4.93 -14.36
N LEU A 49 -11.58 -6.06 -13.65
CA LEU A 49 -12.42 -6.34 -12.50
C LEU A 49 -11.99 -5.50 -11.28
N ARG A 50 -10.69 -5.42 -11.00
CA ARG A 50 -10.17 -4.79 -9.77
C ARG A 50 -8.87 -4.06 -10.03
N VAL A 51 -8.74 -2.87 -9.47
CA VAL A 51 -7.51 -2.06 -9.49
C VAL A 51 -7.09 -1.79 -8.05
N LEU A 52 -5.92 -2.27 -7.64
CA LEU A 52 -5.39 -2.05 -6.30
C LEU A 52 -4.13 -1.16 -6.36
N PRO A 53 -4.04 -0.11 -5.52
CA PRO A 53 -2.81 0.65 -5.39
C PRO A 53 -1.78 -0.17 -4.60
N VAL A 54 -0.61 -0.42 -5.18
CA VAL A 54 0.48 -1.12 -4.50
C VAL A 54 1.38 -0.08 -3.84
N ALA A 55 1.30 0.02 -2.52
CA ALA A 55 2.08 0.97 -1.72
C ALA A 55 3.52 0.50 -1.49
N ALA A 56 3.72 -0.80 -1.32
CA ALA A 56 5.04 -1.41 -1.20
C ALA A 56 5.05 -2.84 -1.72
N THR A 57 6.24 -3.34 -2.05
CA THR A 57 6.47 -4.74 -2.41
C THR A 57 7.63 -5.31 -1.60
N CYS A 58 7.56 -6.62 -1.31
CA CYS A 58 8.63 -7.35 -0.64
C CYS A 58 8.60 -8.83 -1.07
N HIS A 59 9.60 -9.60 -0.66
CA HIS A 59 9.56 -11.05 -0.82
C HIS A 59 8.42 -11.65 0.03
N ALA A 60 7.76 -12.68 -0.48
CA ALA A 60 6.63 -13.33 0.19
C ALA A 60 7.03 -14.25 1.36
N SER A 61 7.83 -13.74 2.29
CA SER A 61 8.15 -14.38 3.58
C SER A 61 7.66 -13.53 4.74
N ALA A 62 7.35 -14.16 5.87
CA ALA A 62 6.85 -13.46 7.05
C ALA A 62 7.83 -12.38 7.55
N ALA A 63 9.13 -12.68 7.58
CA ALA A 63 10.16 -11.74 8.03
C ALA A 63 10.23 -10.49 7.14
N GLU A 64 10.24 -10.66 5.81
CA GLU A 64 10.29 -9.54 4.87
C GLU A 64 8.98 -8.75 4.84
N LEU A 65 7.84 -9.43 4.98
CA LEU A 65 6.53 -8.80 5.12
C LEU A 65 6.50 -7.90 6.36
N ALA A 66 6.93 -8.40 7.53
CA ALA A 66 6.98 -7.62 8.77
C ALA A 66 7.88 -6.38 8.62
N ARG A 67 9.08 -6.58 8.08
CA ARG A 67 10.06 -5.50 7.87
C ARG A 67 9.52 -4.41 6.94
N CYS A 68 8.97 -4.82 5.80
CA CYS A 68 8.43 -3.90 4.79
C CYS A 68 7.19 -3.17 5.32
N PHE A 69 6.25 -3.91 5.91
CA PHE A 69 5.02 -3.35 6.44
C PHE A 69 5.28 -2.38 7.60
N ARG A 70 6.26 -2.66 8.46
CA ARG A 70 6.64 -1.76 9.56
C ARG A 70 7.04 -0.37 9.06
N ILE A 71 7.92 -0.31 8.05
CA ILE A 71 8.36 0.95 7.44
C ILE A 71 7.16 1.67 6.81
N LEU A 72 6.35 0.93 6.06
CA LEU A 72 5.19 1.48 5.36
C LEU A 72 4.15 2.04 6.36
N TRP A 73 3.82 1.29 7.41
CA TRP A 73 2.82 1.67 8.39
C TRP A 73 3.27 2.85 9.25
N SER A 74 4.54 2.86 9.67
CA SER A 74 5.12 4.01 10.38
C SER A 74 5.07 5.29 9.55
N ALA A 75 5.44 5.21 8.26
CA ALA A 75 5.34 6.35 7.35
C ALA A 75 3.87 6.77 7.14
N PHE A 76 2.96 5.81 6.98
CA PHE A 76 1.54 6.07 6.81
C PHE A 76 0.91 6.83 7.98
N LEU A 77 1.35 6.54 9.21
CA LEU A 77 0.90 7.25 10.41
C LEU A 77 1.67 8.54 10.71
N GLY A 78 2.68 8.90 9.90
CA GLY A 78 3.56 10.04 10.17
C GLY A 78 4.47 9.85 11.39
N GLN A 79 4.68 8.61 11.83
CA GLN A 79 5.56 8.28 12.95
C GLN A 79 6.96 7.92 12.41
N GLU A 80 7.76 8.92 12.08
CA GLU A 80 9.16 8.71 11.71
C GLU A 80 9.99 8.36 12.95
N LYS A 81 10.12 7.07 13.26
CA LYS A 81 11.15 6.56 14.17
C LYS A 81 12.31 6.03 13.34
N SER A 82 13.52 6.53 13.59
CA SER A 82 14.77 6.04 13.01
C SER A 82 14.96 4.57 13.35
N VAL A 83 14.62 3.66 12.42
CA VAL A 83 14.90 2.24 12.60
C VAL A 83 16.38 2.01 12.33
N ASN A 84 17.18 1.95 13.39
CA ASN A 84 18.54 1.45 13.34
C ASN A 84 18.49 -0.04 12.98
N THR A 85 18.77 -0.37 11.72
CA THR A 85 19.03 -1.75 11.30
C THR A 85 20.48 -2.07 11.64
N LYS A 86 20.73 -2.58 12.85
CA LYS A 86 21.97 -3.30 13.15
C LYS A 86 21.63 -4.76 13.48
N GLU A 87 22.31 -5.63 12.74
CA GLU A 87 22.66 -7.03 13.06
C GLU A 87 21.57 -8.11 12.99
N GLN A 88 21.53 -8.80 11.85
CA GLN A 88 21.50 -10.26 11.83
C GLN A 88 22.26 -10.78 10.61
N ASN A 89 23.58 -10.85 10.73
CA ASN A 89 24.45 -11.72 9.94
C ASN A 89 25.58 -12.19 10.86
N ARG A 90 25.43 -13.37 11.47
CA ARG A 90 26.60 -14.12 11.95
C ARG A 90 26.31 -15.62 12.11
N LYS A 91 26.84 -16.40 11.16
CA LYS A 91 27.42 -17.76 11.22
C LYS A 91 27.62 -18.15 9.73
N GLU A 92 28.82 -18.33 9.19
CA GLU A 92 29.99 -19.20 9.53
C GLU A 92 31.26 -18.61 8.86
N SER A 93 32.41 -18.48 9.54
CA SER A 93 33.58 -19.40 9.60
C SER A 93 34.58 -19.33 8.42
N LYS A 94 35.77 -18.72 8.70
CA LYS A 94 37.15 -18.92 8.13
C LYS A 94 37.35 -18.65 6.61
N ASP A 95 38.41 -18.02 6.09
CA ASP A 95 39.81 -17.87 6.51
C ASP A 95 40.51 -16.70 5.75
N GLU A 96 41.65 -16.25 6.31
CA GLU A 96 42.83 -15.57 5.71
C GLU A 96 42.83 -14.14 5.07
N THR A 97 43.42 -13.22 5.86
CA THR A 97 44.43 -12.13 5.62
C THR A 97 44.86 -11.68 4.21
N VAL A 98 44.94 -10.35 3.97
CA VAL A 98 46.17 -9.52 3.77
C VAL A 98 45.80 -8.10 3.22
N ASN A 99 46.42 -7.07 3.81
CA ASN A 99 46.37 -5.63 3.45
C ASN A 99 47.08 -5.29 2.13
N SER A 100 46.63 -4.23 1.43
CA SER A 100 47.50 -3.13 0.97
C SER A 100 46.76 -2.02 0.22
N ASP A 101 46.99 -0.80 0.71
CA ASP A 101 46.87 0.57 0.16
C ASP A 101 46.68 0.79 -1.35
N SER A 102 45.81 1.75 -1.71
CA SER A 102 46.20 2.92 -2.51
C SER A 102 45.05 3.95 -2.61
N ASN A 103 45.43 5.20 -2.35
CA ASN A 103 44.65 6.42 -2.47
C ASN A 103 44.21 6.71 -3.91
N PHE A 104 43.01 7.27 -4.09
CA PHE A 104 42.86 8.44 -4.97
C PHE A 104 41.71 9.33 -4.47
N VAL A 105 42.11 10.51 -4.03
CA VAL A 105 41.27 11.66 -3.71
C VAL A 105 40.93 12.39 -5.01
N ASP A 106 39.70 12.87 -5.17
CA ASP A 106 39.57 14.27 -5.57
C ASP A 106 38.27 14.87 -5.05
N ALA A 107 38.41 16.09 -4.55
CA ALA A 107 37.42 16.87 -3.82
C ALA A 107 36.84 17.94 -4.74
N CYS A 108 35.56 18.26 -4.58
CA CYS A 108 35.01 19.57 -4.91
C CYS A 108 33.86 19.85 -3.95
N GLU A 109 34.12 20.69 -2.94
CA GLU A 109 33.11 21.29 -2.08
C GLU A 109 32.63 22.64 -2.65
N GLY A 110 31.32 22.87 -2.51
CA GLY A 110 30.70 24.20 -2.40
C GLY A 110 29.54 24.46 -3.39
N PRO A 111 28.49 25.24 -3.03
CA PRO A 111 28.07 25.71 -1.71
C PRO A 111 26.67 25.20 -1.28
N GLU A 112 26.41 25.38 0.00
CA GLU A 112 25.22 25.00 0.76
C GLU A 112 23.99 25.83 0.36
N ASP A 113 22.84 25.19 0.12
CA ASP A 113 21.51 25.59 0.64
C ASP A 113 20.37 24.79 -0.02
N GLU A 114 19.86 23.79 0.71
CA GLU A 114 18.44 23.42 0.87
C GLU A 114 18.37 21.97 1.41
N LYS A 115 18.24 21.86 2.74
CA LYS A 115 18.03 20.58 3.44
C LYS A 115 16.70 19.95 2.99
N LYS A 116 16.75 19.00 2.06
CA LYS A 116 15.67 18.03 1.85
C LYS A 116 16.06 16.67 2.43
N LYS A 117 15.35 16.31 3.49
CA LYS A 117 15.46 15.09 4.31
C LYS A 117 15.34 13.84 3.43
N THR A 118 16.47 13.24 3.07
CA THR A 118 16.53 11.98 2.31
C THR A 118 16.12 10.83 3.20
N ILE A 119 14.83 10.48 3.19
CA ILE A 119 14.39 9.16 3.66
C ILE A 119 14.59 8.22 2.47
N SER A 120 15.60 7.36 2.59
CA SER A 120 15.99 6.35 1.61
C SER A 120 14.76 5.58 1.10
N SER A 121 14.26 5.97 -0.07
CA SER A 121 13.36 5.12 -0.84
C SER A 121 14.17 3.89 -1.22
N ASN A 122 13.94 2.77 -0.55
CA ASN A 122 14.52 1.47 -0.95
C ASN A 122 13.84 0.96 -2.24
N CYS A 123 13.65 1.82 -3.23
CA CYS A 123 13.30 1.41 -4.58
C CYS A 123 14.59 0.90 -5.23
N VAL A 124 14.69 -0.41 -5.41
CA VAL A 124 15.89 -1.12 -5.90
C VAL A 124 16.24 -0.75 -7.36
N HIS A 125 15.43 0.08 -8.02
CA HIS A 125 15.59 0.43 -9.43
C HIS A 125 15.99 1.90 -9.60
N SER A 126 17.14 2.15 -10.24
CA SER A 126 17.71 3.50 -10.47
C SER A 126 16.79 4.45 -11.23
N ALA A 127 15.86 3.94 -12.04
CA ALA A 127 14.87 4.74 -12.76
C ALA A 127 13.58 5.05 -11.97
N CYS A 128 13.46 4.58 -10.73
CA CYS A 128 12.29 4.82 -9.88
C CYS A 128 12.42 6.23 -9.26
N PRO A 129 11.49 7.17 -9.54
CA PRO A 129 11.52 8.47 -8.91
C PRO A 129 11.31 8.28 -7.40
N PRO A 130 11.85 9.20 -6.59
CA PRO A 130 11.51 9.25 -5.18
C PRO A 130 10.02 9.60 -5.07
N VAL A 131 9.18 8.57 -4.93
CA VAL A 131 7.75 8.71 -4.69
C VAL A 131 7.54 8.74 -3.18
N GLU A 132 6.79 9.73 -2.71
CA GLU A 132 6.39 9.80 -1.31
C GLU A 132 5.57 8.57 -0.93
N LEU A 133 5.88 8.00 0.24
CA LEU A 133 5.07 6.92 0.80
C LEU A 133 3.65 7.42 1.04
N PRO A 134 2.64 6.54 0.97
CA PRO A 134 1.27 6.95 1.26
C PRO A 134 1.16 7.42 2.71
N HIS A 135 0.43 8.52 2.91
CA HIS A 135 0.10 9.08 4.22
C HIS A 135 -1.39 8.91 4.49
N ALA A 136 -1.74 8.62 5.74
CA ALA A 136 -3.13 8.51 6.16
C ALA A 136 -3.85 9.85 6.04
N ARG A 137 -5.12 9.82 5.64
CA ARG A 137 -5.94 11.05 5.63
C ARG A 137 -6.18 11.53 7.07
N PRO A 138 -6.43 12.84 7.27
CA PRO A 138 -6.74 13.38 8.59
C PRO A 138 -7.90 12.65 9.27
N ASN A 139 -8.93 12.25 8.54
CA ASN A 139 -10.08 11.52 9.08
C ASN A 139 -9.69 10.14 9.64
N THR A 140 -8.70 9.49 9.04
CA THR A 140 -8.20 8.18 9.47
C THR A 140 -7.30 8.32 10.69
N LEU A 141 -6.54 9.42 10.79
CA LEU A 141 -5.68 9.71 11.95
C LEU A 141 -6.47 10.11 13.19
N HIS A 142 -7.50 10.94 13.04
CA HIS A 142 -8.31 11.44 14.16
C HIS A 142 -9.56 10.59 14.44
N GLY A 143 -9.91 9.68 13.53
CA GLY A 143 -11.09 8.83 13.61
C GLY A 143 -10.87 7.55 14.42
N PRO A 144 -11.78 6.56 14.27
CA PRO A 144 -11.62 5.27 14.92
C PRO A 144 -10.39 4.54 14.37
N LYS A 145 -9.48 4.15 15.27
CA LYS A 145 -8.29 3.36 14.95
C LYS A 145 -8.67 1.89 14.75
N THR A 146 -9.38 1.58 13.66
CA THR A 146 -9.81 0.24 13.31
C THR A 146 -9.20 -0.22 11.99
N PHE A 147 -8.71 -1.44 11.94
CA PHE A 147 -8.15 -1.98 10.70
C PHE A 147 -8.63 -3.40 10.41
N LEU A 148 -8.49 -3.81 9.16
CA LEU A 148 -8.74 -5.17 8.71
C LEU A 148 -7.58 -5.64 7.84
N VAL A 149 -7.18 -6.90 7.96
CA VAL A 149 -6.18 -7.50 7.08
C VAL A 149 -6.88 -8.43 6.10
N ALA A 150 -6.69 -8.17 4.81
CA ALA A 150 -7.18 -9.01 3.72
C ALA A 150 -6.00 -9.67 3.01
N PHE A 151 -6.08 -10.98 2.77
CA PHE A 151 -5.00 -11.73 2.13
C PHE A 151 -5.51 -12.46 0.89
N LYS A 152 -4.72 -12.41 -0.20
CA LYS A 152 -4.92 -13.23 -1.38
C LYS A 152 -3.58 -13.65 -1.95
N ALA A 153 -3.44 -14.92 -2.35
CA ALA A 153 -2.26 -15.41 -3.03
C ALA A 153 -2.62 -15.93 -4.42
N ARG A 154 -1.71 -15.75 -5.37
CA ARG A 154 -1.75 -16.31 -6.73
C ARG A 154 -0.44 -17.01 -7.00
N ASN A 155 -0.51 -18.30 -7.31
CA ASN A 155 0.63 -19.15 -7.64
C ASN A 155 1.75 -19.10 -6.57
N TYR A 156 1.35 -19.13 -5.29
CA TYR A 156 2.25 -19.18 -4.13
C TYR A 156 1.54 -19.76 -2.91
N ASP A 157 2.23 -20.64 -2.17
CA ASP A 157 1.68 -21.39 -1.04
C ASP A 157 2.55 -21.33 0.23
N ARG A 158 3.79 -20.80 0.16
CA ARG A 158 4.72 -20.80 1.30
C ARG A 158 4.40 -19.77 2.38
N LEU A 159 3.66 -18.71 2.05
CA LEU A 159 3.13 -17.76 3.03
C LEU A 159 1.65 -18.05 3.21
N SER A 160 1.32 -18.66 4.35
CA SER A 160 -0.07 -18.94 4.70
C SER A 160 -0.83 -17.64 5.00
N ARG A 161 -2.15 -17.69 4.84
CA ARG A 161 -3.05 -16.57 5.18
C ARG A 161 -2.87 -16.16 6.64
N ASP A 162 -2.89 -17.14 7.55
CA ASP A 162 -2.92 -16.88 8.99
C ASP A 162 -1.58 -16.29 9.43
N THR A 163 -0.47 -16.84 8.94
CA THR A 163 0.87 -16.28 9.18
C THR A 163 0.97 -14.84 8.68
N ALA A 164 0.44 -14.52 7.48
CA ALA A 164 0.45 -13.16 6.96
C ALA A 164 -0.39 -12.20 7.82
N ILE A 165 -1.59 -12.63 8.23
CA ILE A 165 -2.48 -11.84 9.09
C ILE A 165 -1.82 -11.60 10.45
N GLU A 166 -1.32 -12.64 11.11
CA GLU A 166 -0.63 -12.55 12.40
C GLU A 166 0.58 -11.61 12.33
N THR A 167 1.39 -11.73 11.27
CA THR A 167 2.56 -10.87 11.04
C THR A 167 2.17 -9.40 10.92
N VAL A 168 1.13 -9.08 10.15
CA VAL A 168 0.65 -7.71 9.99
C VAL A 168 0.10 -7.20 11.32
N VAL A 169 -0.72 -7.99 12.01
CA VAL A 169 -1.34 -7.63 13.28
C VAL A 169 -0.30 -7.41 14.38
N SER A 170 0.72 -8.27 14.48
CA SER A 170 1.81 -8.09 15.45
C SER A 170 2.55 -6.79 15.17
N THR A 171 2.87 -6.52 13.91
CA THR A 171 3.58 -5.30 13.50
C THR A 171 2.75 -4.03 13.79
N VAL A 172 1.44 -4.03 13.54
CA VAL A 172 0.57 -2.89 13.89
C VAL A 172 0.60 -2.63 15.40
N ARG A 173 0.47 -3.69 16.21
CA ARG A 173 0.45 -3.59 17.68
C ARG A 173 1.78 -3.12 18.27
N GLU A 174 2.90 -3.50 17.66
CA GLU A 174 4.24 -3.03 18.03
C GLU A 174 4.42 -1.53 17.79
N ILE A 175 3.83 -1.00 16.72
CA ILE A 175 3.92 0.43 16.37
C ILE A 175 2.96 1.26 17.21
N ASP A 176 1.68 0.87 17.23
CA ASP A 176 0.62 1.53 17.99
C ASP A 176 -0.46 0.52 18.42
N ALA A 177 -0.43 0.14 19.69
CA ALA A 177 -1.37 -0.81 20.29
C ALA A 177 -2.83 -0.30 20.38
N SER A 178 -3.09 0.97 20.09
CA SER A 178 -4.46 1.51 20.12
C SER A 178 -5.31 1.08 18.92
N TRP A 179 -4.69 0.54 17.86
CA TRP A 179 -5.39 0.00 16.69
C TRP A 179 -6.06 -1.35 16.96
N ARG A 180 -7.33 -1.46 16.60
CA ARG A 180 -8.16 -2.67 16.82
C ARG A 180 -8.59 -3.30 15.50
N ILE A 181 -8.75 -4.62 15.50
CA ILE A 181 -9.27 -5.33 14.32
C ILE A 181 -10.79 -5.20 14.29
N CYS A 182 -11.35 -4.69 13.18
CA CYS A 182 -12.80 -4.60 12.97
C CYS A 182 -13.15 -5.09 11.56
N PRO A 183 -13.88 -6.22 11.42
CA PRO A 183 -14.28 -6.74 10.11
C PRO A 183 -15.48 -6.02 9.48
N THR A 184 -16.28 -5.31 10.28
CA THR A 184 -17.54 -4.70 9.82
C THR A 184 -17.33 -3.31 9.22
N THR A 185 -16.53 -2.48 9.88
CA THR A 185 -16.28 -1.08 9.47
C THR A 185 -14.82 -0.69 9.76
N PRO A 186 -13.84 -1.25 9.03
CA PRO A 186 -12.44 -0.87 9.18
C PRO A 186 -12.21 0.55 8.63
N SER A 187 -11.47 1.39 9.35
CA SER A 187 -11.00 2.68 8.80
C SER A 187 -9.86 2.49 7.80
N VAL A 188 -9.06 1.43 7.99
CA VAL A 188 -8.02 1.03 7.03
C VAL A 188 -8.05 -0.46 6.77
N THR A 189 -8.16 -0.87 5.51
CA THR A 189 -7.95 -2.25 5.09
C THR A 189 -6.53 -2.41 4.55
N VAL A 190 -5.72 -3.24 5.23
CA VAL A 190 -4.41 -3.67 4.76
C VAL A 190 -4.60 -4.88 3.85
N PHE A 191 -4.37 -4.70 2.55
CA PHE A 191 -4.50 -5.78 1.58
C PHE A 191 -3.12 -6.33 1.22
N VAL A 192 -2.87 -7.59 1.58
CA VAL A 192 -1.66 -8.34 1.23
C VAL A 192 -1.98 -9.27 0.06
N ASN A 193 -1.50 -8.92 -1.12
CA ASN A 193 -1.67 -9.72 -2.33
C ASN A 193 -0.34 -10.34 -2.75
N VAL A 194 -0.24 -11.67 -2.71
CA VAL A 194 0.96 -12.40 -3.10
C VAL A 194 0.85 -12.85 -4.55
N LEU A 195 1.83 -12.46 -5.37
CA LEU A 195 1.96 -12.81 -6.77
C LEU A 195 3.27 -13.59 -6.95
N ARG A 196 3.19 -14.93 -7.03
CA ARG A 196 4.37 -15.81 -6.95
C ARG A 196 5.17 -15.48 -5.70
N ASN A 197 6.46 -15.16 -5.81
CA ASN A 197 7.34 -14.87 -4.68
C ASN A 197 7.29 -13.41 -4.19
N VAL A 198 6.40 -12.56 -4.73
CA VAL A 198 6.31 -11.13 -4.36
C VAL A 198 5.03 -10.86 -3.58
N ALA A 199 5.15 -10.30 -2.38
CA ALA A 199 4.03 -9.77 -1.62
C ALA A 199 3.84 -8.28 -1.92
N CYS A 200 2.66 -7.91 -2.40
CA CYS A 200 2.23 -6.54 -2.66
C CYS A 200 1.33 -6.07 -1.53
N ILE A 201 1.70 -4.96 -0.90
CA ILE A 201 0.99 -4.40 0.24
C ILE A 201 0.22 -3.16 -0.23
N SER A 202 -1.07 -3.11 0.08
CA SER A 202 -1.95 -1.97 -0.22
C SER A 202 -2.57 -1.46 1.07
N LEU A 203 -2.57 -0.14 1.28
CA LEU A 203 -3.27 0.51 2.39
C LEU A 203 -4.52 1.20 1.85
N LEU A 204 -5.70 0.73 2.26
CA LEU A 204 -6.97 1.09 1.61
C LEU A 204 -7.94 1.69 2.63
N GLU A 205 -8.13 3.01 2.58
CA GLU A 205 -9.03 3.72 3.50
C GLU A 205 -10.51 3.67 3.05
N ASP A 206 -10.77 3.63 1.73
CA ASP A 206 -12.12 3.64 1.15
C ASP A 206 -12.56 2.24 0.67
N PHE A 207 -12.17 1.18 1.39
CA PHE A 207 -12.33 -0.20 0.92
C PHE A 207 -13.79 -0.57 0.60
N ASP A 208 -14.74 -0.29 1.50
CA ASP A 208 -16.15 -0.59 1.27
C ASP A 208 -16.82 0.39 0.31
N ARG A 209 -16.44 1.67 0.41
CA ARG A 209 -16.94 2.75 -0.47
C ARG A 209 -16.62 2.46 -1.94
N PHE A 210 -15.42 1.97 -2.22
CA PHE A 210 -14.99 1.56 -3.56
C PHE A 210 -15.30 0.10 -3.89
N ARG A 211 -16.23 -0.54 -3.16
CA ARG A 211 -16.69 -1.92 -3.40
C ARG A 211 -15.52 -2.91 -3.51
N LYS A 212 -14.62 -2.88 -2.52
CA LYS A 212 -13.40 -3.71 -2.48
C LYS A 212 -12.50 -3.49 -3.71
N TYR A 213 -12.51 -2.25 -4.21
CA TYR A 213 -11.85 -1.81 -5.43
C TYR A 213 -12.29 -2.57 -6.69
N ASN A 214 -13.51 -3.11 -6.69
CA ASN A 214 -14.09 -3.77 -7.85
C ASN A 214 -14.76 -2.74 -8.76
N LEU A 215 -14.20 -2.52 -9.95
CA LEU A 215 -14.70 -1.54 -10.93
C LEU A 215 -16.09 -1.90 -11.42
N ALA A 216 -16.36 -3.20 -11.61
CA ALA A 216 -17.63 -3.68 -12.14
C ALA A 216 -18.79 -3.50 -11.14
N GLU A 217 -18.49 -3.48 -9.84
CA GLU A 217 -19.50 -3.30 -8.79
C GLU A 217 -19.64 -1.84 -8.32
N LEU A 218 -18.72 -0.95 -8.73
CA LEU A 218 -18.63 0.42 -8.22
C LEU A 218 -19.91 1.22 -8.50
N ILE A 219 -20.47 1.05 -9.70
CA ILE A 219 -21.71 1.70 -10.12
C ILE A 219 -22.75 0.60 -10.25
N SER A 220 -23.53 0.37 -9.20
CA SER A 220 -24.73 -0.46 -9.33
C SER A 220 -25.75 0.30 -10.19
N PRO A 221 -26.40 -0.34 -11.18
CA PRO A 221 -27.57 0.25 -11.80
C PRO A 221 -28.58 0.53 -10.68
N VAL A 222 -29.02 1.79 -10.58
CA VAL A 222 -29.90 2.25 -9.49
C VAL A 222 -31.10 1.32 -9.42
N SER A 223 -31.23 0.55 -8.34
CA SER A 223 -32.51 -0.06 -8.00
C SER A 223 -33.43 1.07 -7.55
N ASN A 224 -34.48 1.33 -8.32
CA ASN A 224 -35.54 2.27 -7.94
C ASN A 224 -36.23 1.76 -6.66
N THR A 225 -35.69 2.10 -5.50
CA THR A 225 -36.41 1.95 -4.23
C THR A 225 -37.18 3.24 -4.00
N SER A 226 -38.46 3.19 -4.33
CA SER A 226 -39.45 4.24 -4.11
C SER A 226 -39.37 4.81 -2.68
N ALA A 227 -39.18 6.12 -2.57
CA ALA A 227 -39.47 6.85 -1.35
C ALA A 227 -40.95 6.64 -0.97
N PRO A 228 -41.30 6.41 0.30
CA PRO A 228 -42.70 6.42 0.71
C PRO A 228 -43.18 7.87 0.70
N LEU A 229 -44.17 8.17 -0.15
CA LEU A 229 -45.01 9.35 -0.02
C LEU A 229 -45.78 9.23 1.31
N VAL A 230 -45.48 10.11 2.27
CA VAL A 230 -46.30 10.28 3.47
C VAL A 230 -47.56 11.02 3.03
N ASN A 231 -48.65 10.27 2.89
CA ASN A 231 -49.99 10.85 2.72
C ASN A 231 -50.42 11.47 4.05
N THR A 232 -50.47 12.81 4.12
CA THR A 232 -51.14 13.54 5.19
C THR A 232 -52.65 13.42 5.00
N SER A 233 -53.31 12.59 5.80
CA SER A 233 -54.76 12.64 5.97
C SER A 233 -55.07 13.35 7.28
N THR A 234 -55.50 14.60 7.14
CA THR A 234 -56.22 15.41 8.12
C THR A 234 -57.48 14.65 8.57
N LYS A 235 -57.66 14.44 9.88
CA LYS A 235 -58.98 14.09 10.44
C LYS A 235 -59.34 15.15 11.48
N VAL A 236 -60.36 15.92 11.13
CA VAL A 236 -61.11 16.81 12.00
C VAL A 236 -62.14 15.96 12.72
N GLU A 237 -62.12 15.99 14.06
CA GLU A 237 -63.27 15.76 14.94
C GLU A 237 -62.97 16.40 16.30
#